data_AF-A0A3R6XV78-F1
#
_entry.id   AF-A0A3R6XV78-F1
#
_cell.length_a   1.000
_cell.length_b   1.000
_cell.length_c   1.000
_cell.angle_alpha   90.00
_cell.angle_beta   90.00
_cell.angle_gamma   90.00
#
_symmetry.space_group_name_H-M   'P 1'
#
loop_
_entity.id
_entity.type
_entity.pdbx_description
1 polymer ?
#
loop_
_entity_poly.entity_id
_entity_poly.type
_entity_poly.pdbx_seq_one_letter_code
_entity_poly.pdbx_strand_id
1 'polypeptide(L)'
;MKKYYFITIIAFFMGIIILIVGYENQGFQTVSSNSQSGPFVVLKDNQIQKMHTYTTKQKFNSAEISINKADVVIQLGKQYNVKLRSNQKMHLEVKNQHLRIVPTHVKKRPSFIHFSKKDQHTRTRSQLVITLPNAQALQNLKLDTYGPIKIIDLILQNVNLDNYEAQTQFKNVQITNQLNINDSDGEYQFDNCNLANSHWEVDDCHLLINKSQLHNFKINADNLTARINESQIEGNNNIQSNGLYLQLRKLNSNLNFKIRGNIPTYYHNKKYNKEFNHDQAAPNSLDIIGDEGYVKIK
;
A
#
# COMPACT_ATOMS: atom_id res chain seq x y z
N MET A 1 -39.28 15.53 67.34
CA MET A 1 -39.08 15.74 65.89
C MET A 1 -37.62 15.89 65.47
N LYS A 2 -36.74 16.61 66.19
CA LYS A 2 -35.33 16.84 65.78
C LYS A 2 -34.47 15.58 65.53
N LYS A 3 -34.69 14.48 66.27
CA LYS A 3 -33.93 13.22 66.10
C LYS A 3 -34.24 12.51 64.77
N TYR A 4 -35.47 12.62 64.26
CA TYR A 4 -35.87 12.00 62.99
C TYR A 4 -35.20 12.71 61.80
N TYR A 5 -35.20 14.04 61.80
CA TYR A 5 -34.51 14.85 60.78
C TYR A 5 -32.99 14.61 60.76
N PHE A 6 -32.39 14.38 61.92
CA PHE A 6 -30.96 14.08 62.00
C PHE A 6 -30.62 12.73 61.35
N ILE A 7 -31.44 11.70 61.59
CA ILE A 7 -31.24 10.37 61.00
C ILE A 7 -31.48 10.40 59.49
N THR A 8 -32.50 11.11 59.00
CA THR A 8 -32.74 11.22 57.55
C THR A 8 -31.65 12.01 56.83
N ILE A 9 -31.06 13.03 57.46
CA ILE A 9 -29.91 13.75 56.92
C ILE A 9 -28.69 12.82 56.81
N ILE A 10 -28.39 12.02 57.84
CA ILE A 10 -27.28 11.05 57.79
C ILE A 10 -27.51 10.01 56.68
N ALA A 11 -28.72 9.48 56.55
CA ALA A 11 -29.05 8.51 55.51
C ALA A 11 -28.90 9.11 54.10
N PHE A 12 -29.29 10.39 53.92
CA PHE A 12 -29.14 11.11 52.67
C PHE A 12 -27.66 11.33 52.29
N PHE A 13 -26.83 11.74 53.25
CA PHE A 13 -25.39 11.89 53.02
C PHE A 13 -24.70 10.55 52.70
N MET A 14 -25.08 9.46 53.37
CA MET A 14 -24.60 8.12 53.03
C MET A 14 -24.99 7.71 51.61
N GLY A 15 -26.22 8.01 51.18
CA GLY A 15 -26.67 7.77 49.81
C GLY A 15 -25.86 8.54 48.77
N ILE A 16 -25.53 9.81 49.04
CA ILE A 16 -24.67 10.63 48.17
C ILE A 16 -23.26 10.05 48.09
N ILE A 17 -22.67 9.63 49.21
CA ILE A 17 -21.33 9.03 49.23
C ILE A 17 -21.30 7.75 48.39
N ILE A 18 -22.31 6.88 48.55
CA ILE A 18 -22.42 5.64 47.76
C ILE A 18 -22.55 5.95 46.26
N LEU A 19 -23.30 7.00 45.90
CA LEU A 19 -23.43 7.45 44.50
C LEU A 19 -22.12 8.00 43.94
N ILE A 20 -21.37 8.81 44.69
CA ILE A 20 -20.08 9.35 44.27
C ILE A 20 -19.06 8.22 44.10
N VAL A 21 -18.98 7.30 45.06
CA VAL A 21 -18.10 6.12 44.98
C VAL A 21 -18.49 5.23 43.81
N GLY A 22 -19.79 5.06 43.54
CA GLY A 22 -20.28 4.32 42.37
C GLY A 22 -19.97 5.01 41.04
N TYR A 23 -20.00 6.34 41.00
CA TYR A 23 -19.67 7.13 39.80
C TYR A 23 -18.17 7.11 39.51
N GLU A 24 -17.31 7.34 40.52
CA GLU A 24 -15.86 7.34 40.34
C GLU A 24 -15.28 5.95 40.02
N ASN A 25 -15.94 4.87 40.48
CA ASN A 25 -15.54 3.50 40.16
C ASN A 25 -16.19 2.91 38.90
N GLN A 26 -16.72 3.74 38.00
CA GLN A 26 -17.34 3.32 36.72
C GLN A 26 -18.55 2.40 36.95
N GLY A 27 -19.64 2.95 37.49
CA GLY A 27 -20.87 2.25 37.90
C GLY A 27 -21.40 1.16 36.94
N PHE A 28 -22.17 0.22 37.51
CA PHE A 28 -22.75 -0.98 36.87
C PHE A 28 -22.04 -1.46 35.60
N GLN A 29 -20.95 -2.20 35.81
CA GLN A 29 -20.31 -2.96 34.74
C GLN A 29 -21.21 -4.16 34.39
N THR A 30 -21.62 -4.29 33.13
CA THR A 30 -22.38 -5.45 32.68
C THR A 30 -21.49 -6.68 32.77
N VAL A 31 -21.85 -7.60 33.65
CA VAL A 31 -21.12 -8.84 33.87
C VAL A 31 -21.87 -9.98 33.20
N SER A 32 -21.19 -10.74 32.36
CA SER A 32 -21.77 -11.90 31.68
C SER A 32 -20.94 -13.15 31.97
N SER A 33 -21.62 -14.29 32.13
CA SER A 33 -20.98 -15.60 32.16
C SER A 33 -21.18 -16.29 30.82
N ASN A 34 -20.13 -16.96 30.32
CA ASN A 34 -20.20 -17.76 29.10
C ASN A 34 -20.39 -19.27 29.35
N SER A 35 -20.57 -19.71 30.60
CA SER A 35 -20.89 -21.10 30.91
C SER A 35 -21.64 -21.24 32.26
N GLN A 36 -22.28 -22.39 32.50
CA GLN A 36 -22.98 -22.67 33.77
C GLN A 36 -22.07 -22.67 35.01
N SER A 37 -20.74 -22.67 34.84
CA SER A 37 -19.75 -22.77 35.94
C SER A 37 -18.49 -21.90 35.75
N GLY A 38 -18.48 -20.97 34.79
CA GLY A 38 -17.33 -20.14 34.44
C GLY A 38 -17.29 -18.80 35.18
N PRO A 39 -16.12 -18.14 35.29
CA PRO A 39 -16.00 -16.86 35.94
C PRO A 39 -16.77 -15.79 35.17
N PHE A 40 -17.46 -14.94 35.92
CA PHE A 40 -18.13 -13.74 35.46
C PHE A 40 -17.12 -12.73 34.90
N VAL A 41 -17.29 -12.28 33.65
CA VAL A 41 -16.40 -11.31 33.00
C VAL A 41 -17.11 -9.99 32.76
N VAL A 42 -16.40 -8.89 33.05
CA VAL A 42 -16.84 -7.53 32.74
C VAL A 42 -16.80 -7.31 31.23
N LEU A 43 -17.97 -7.09 30.63
CA LEU A 43 -18.08 -6.69 29.23
C LEU A 43 -17.72 -5.21 29.13
N LYS A 44 -16.51 -4.89 28.65
CA LYS A 44 -16.20 -3.53 28.20
C LYS A 44 -16.81 -3.34 26.83
N ASP A 45 -17.60 -2.27 26.66
CA ASP A 45 -18.13 -1.86 25.36
C ASP A 45 -17.05 -1.95 24.30
N ASN A 46 -17.38 -2.62 23.20
CA ASN A 46 -16.52 -2.81 22.04
C ASN A 46 -15.89 -1.45 21.69
N GLN A 47 -14.58 -1.34 21.87
CA GLN A 47 -13.85 -0.13 21.53
C GLN A 47 -13.98 0.10 20.02
N ILE A 48 -14.92 0.94 19.61
CA ILE A 48 -14.97 1.49 18.25
C ILE A 48 -13.57 2.05 18.01
N GLN A 49 -12.84 1.48 17.04
CA GLN A 49 -11.48 1.92 16.73
C GLN A 49 -11.54 3.39 16.32
N LYS A 50 -11.12 4.28 17.22
CA LYS A 50 -11.20 5.72 17.01
C LYS A 50 -10.26 6.11 15.88
N MET A 51 -10.80 6.72 14.83
CA MET A 51 -9.99 7.28 13.76
C MET A 51 -9.28 8.56 14.24
N HIS A 52 -7.97 8.60 14.07
CA HIS A 52 -7.12 9.76 14.26
C HIS A 52 -6.96 10.49 12.92
N THR A 53 -6.98 11.83 12.95
CA THR A 53 -6.71 12.64 11.76
C THR A 53 -5.45 13.46 11.96
N TYR A 54 -4.54 13.40 11.01
CA TYR A 54 -3.29 14.14 10.97
C TYR A 54 -3.26 14.98 9.69
N THR A 55 -2.83 16.22 9.81
CA THR A 55 -2.73 17.12 8.65
C THR A 55 -1.47 17.98 8.71
N THR A 56 -0.94 18.30 7.54
CA THR A 56 0.08 19.35 7.40
C THR A 56 -0.07 20.02 6.03
N LYS A 57 0.32 21.30 5.97
CA LYS A 57 0.46 22.08 4.72
C LYS A 57 1.90 22.52 4.48
N GLN A 58 2.84 22.04 5.31
CA GLN A 58 4.25 22.40 5.17
C GLN A 58 4.82 21.86 3.86
N LYS A 59 5.77 22.59 3.28
CA LYS A 59 6.44 22.19 2.04
C LYS A 59 7.41 21.05 2.31
N PHE A 60 7.46 20.08 1.40
CA PHE A 60 8.42 18.99 1.40
C PHE A 60 8.74 18.60 -0.05
N ASN A 61 9.90 18.00 -0.27
CA ASN A 61 10.34 17.45 -1.55
C ASN A 61 10.70 15.96 -1.46
N SER A 62 10.66 15.38 -0.27
CA SER A 62 10.85 13.97 -0.02
C SER A 62 9.82 13.45 0.99
N ALA A 63 9.42 12.19 0.85
CA ALA A 63 8.45 11.55 1.73
C ALA A 63 8.89 10.12 2.08
N GLU A 64 8.91 9.80 3.37
CA GLU A 64 8.97 8.44 3.90
C GLU A 64 7.66 8.14 4.64
N ILE A 65 6.93 7.15 4.14
CA ILE A 65 5.58 6.83 4.59
C ILE A 65 5.52 5.33 4.89
N SER A 66 5.31 4.97 6.14
CA SER A 66 4.99 3.59 6.56
C SER A 66 3.63 3.61 7.25
N ILE A 67 2.63 2.97 6.63
CA ILE A 67 1.26 2.93 7.14
C ILE A 67 0.68 1.55 6.91
N ASN A 68 0.21 0.96 7.99
CA ASN A 68 -0.44 -0.32 7.95
C ASN A 68 -1.84 -0.21 7.30
N LYS A 69 -2.08 -0.95 6.21
CA LYS A 69 -3.41 -1.15 5.62
C LYS A 69 -4.09 0.18 5.19
N ALA A 70 -3.54 0.86 4.19
CA ALA A 70 -3.98 2.20 3.79
C ALA A 70 -4.35 2.33 2.31
N ASP A 71 -5.38 3.12 2.03
CA ASP A 71 -5.66 3.64 0.70
C ASP A 71 -4.86 4.94 0.52
N VAL A 72 -3.94 4.97 -0.43
CA VAL A 72 -3.01 6.11 -0.66
C VAL A 72 -3.31 6.79 -1.99
N VAL A 73 -3.43 8.12 -1.98
CA VAL A 73 -3.55 8.94 -3.19
C VAL A 73 -2.55 10.09 -3.13
N ILE A 74 -1.68 10.18 -4.14
CA ILE A 74 -0.72 11.28 -4.32
C ILE A 74 -1.01 11.93 -5.66
N GLN A 75 -1.39 13.21 -5.62
CA GLN A 75 -1.88 13.93 -6.80
C GLN A 75 -1.57 15.43 -6.74
N LEU A 76 -1.83 16.12 -7.85
CA LEU A 76 -1.75 17.57 -7.92
C LEU A 76 -2.95 18.27 -7.27
N GLY A 77 -2.71 19.52 -6.84
CA GLY A 77 -3.74 20.47 -6.44
C GLY A 77 -3.15 21.85 -6.22
N LYS A 78 -3.89 22.75 -5.56
CA LYS A 78 -3.50 24.17 -5.48
C LYS A 78 -2.35 24.45 -4.50
N GLN A 79 -2.15 23.60 -3.50
CA GLN A 79 -1.20 23.82 -2.41
C GLN A 79 -0.76 22.49 -1.81
N TYR A 80 0.34 22.51 -1.06
CA TYR A 80 0.74 21.39 -0.22
C TYR A 80 -0.36 21.08 0.80
N ASN A 81 -0.82 19.84 0.81
CA ASN A 81 -1.74 19.34 1.82
C ASN A 81 -1.56 17.83 1.97
N VAL A 82 -1.27 17.40 3.18
CA VAL A 82 -1.25 15.99 3.56
C VAL A 82 -2.38 15.78 4.54
N LYS A 83 -3.23 14.79 4.29
CA LYS A 83 -4.30 14.38 5.19
C LYS A 83 -4.26 12.88 5.37
N LEU A 84 -4.01 12.46 6.60
CA LEU A 84 -4.04 11.06 7.01
C LEU A 84 -5.19 10.84 7.98
N ARG A 85 -6.06 9.88 7.68
CA ARG A 85 -7.02 9.32 8.63
C ARG A 85 -6.59 7.90 8.94
N SER A 86 -6.25 7.59 10.18
CA SER A 86 -5.79 6.26 10.57
C SER A 86 -6.47 5.77 11.82
N ASN A 87 -6.75 4.46 11.90
CA ASN A 87 -7.16 3.79 13.13
C ASN A 87 -5.96 3.49 14.05
N GLN A 88 -4.74 3.78 13.59
CA GLN A 88 -3.52 3.67 14.36
C GLN A 88 -3.05 5.06 14.80
N LYS A 89 -2.29 5.10 15.91
CA LYS A 89 -1.59 6.31 16.30
C LYS A 89 -0.36 6.47 15.43
N MET A 90 -0.29 7.58 14.71
CA MET A 90 0.77 7.91 13.77
C MET A 90 1.57 9.11 14.26
N HIS A 91 2.86 9.13 13.90
CA HIS A 91 3.70 10.32 13.93
C HIS A 91 3.69 10.92 12.53
N LEU A 92 3.33 12.19 12.43
CA LEU A 92 3.42 12.97 11.19
C LEU A 92 4.31 14.17 11.46
N GLU A 93 5.39 14.31 10.72
CA GLU A 93 6.34 15.41 10.86
C GLU A 93 6.86 15.83 9.48
N VAL A 94 7.12 17.14 9.33
CA VAL A 94 7.90 17.66 8.20
C VAL A 94 9.10 18.39 8.79
N LYS A 95 10.31 17.90 8.50
CA LYS A 95 11.57 18.48 8.97
C LYS A 95 12.55 18.53 7.81
N ASN A 96 13.23 19.65 7.61
CA ASN A 96 14.18 19.83 6.50
C ASN A 96 13.61 19.45 5.13
N GLN A 97 12.34 19.81 4.86
CA GLN A 97 11.61 19.45 3.63
C GLN A 97 11.43 17.93 3.41
N HIS A 98 11.56 17.14 4.47
CA HIS A 98 11.28 15.71 4.48
C HIS A 98 10.02 15.42 5.28
N LEU A 99 9.00 14.89 4.61
CA LEU A 99 7.76 14.39 5.23
C LEU A 99 8.00 12.98 5.74
N ARG A 100 7.72 12.76 7.03
CA ARG A 100 7.78 11.46 7.66
C ARG A 100 6.43 11.10 8.26
N ILE A 101 5.87 9.97 7.85
CA ILE A 101 4.66 9.38 8.42
C ILE A 101 4.98 7.96 8.85
N VAL A 102 4.97 7.68 10.14
CA VAL A 102 5.29 6.36 10.69
C VAL A 102 4.38 6.01 11.87
N PRO A 103 4.14 4.73 12.18
CA PRO A 103 3.40 4.36 13.38
C PRO A 103 4.14 4.84 14.63
N THR A 104 3.41 5.37 15.60
CA THR A 104 3.98 5.56 16.95
C THR A 104 4.01 4.23 17.66
N HIS A 105 5.17 3.79 18.15
CA HIS A 105 5.25 2.61 19.00
C HIS A 105 4.38 2.83 20.25
N VAL A 106 3.23 2.16 20.30
CA VAL A 106 2.43 2.08 21.52
C VAL A 106 3.16 1.11 22.42
N LYS A 107 3.66 1.58 23.58
CA LYS A 107 4.13 0.70 24.66
C LYS A 107 3.12 -0.43 24.82
N LYS A 108 3.58 -1.69 24.75
CA LYS A 108 2.74 -2.89 24.88
C LYS A 108 1.72 -2.64 26.00
N ARG A 109 0.43 -2.53 25.63
CA ARG A 109 -0.62 -2.55 26.64
C ARG A 109 -0.51 -3.90 27.36
N PRO A 110 -0.68 -3.96 28.69
CA PRO A 110 -0.71 -5.23 29.40
C PRO A 110 -1.73 -6.15 28.74
N SER A 111 -1.33 -7.39 28.53
CA SER A 111 -2.10 -8.43 27.85
C SER A 111 -3.40 -8.66 28.59
N PHE A 112 -4.51 -8.17 28.05
CA PHE A 112 -5.84 -8.64 28.45
C PHE A 112 -6.22 -9.78 27.51
N ILE A 113 -6.64 -10.91 28.09
CA ILE A 113 -7.20 -12.04 27.36
C ILE A 113 -8.43 -11.55 26.60
N HIS A 114 -8.30 -11.40 25.29
CA HIS A 114 -9.44 -11.10 24.42
C HIS A 114 -9.99 -12.42 23.89
N PHE A 115 -11.22 -12.74 24.29
CA PHE A 115 -11.96 -13.82 23.66
C PHE A 115 -12.39 -13.37 22.25
N SER A 116 -11.81 -14.01 21.24
CA SER A 116 -12.16 -13.81 19.84
C SER A 116 -13.59 -14.32 19.59
N LYS A 117 -14.57 -13.42 19.59
CA LYS A 117 -15.76 -13.63 18.75
C LYS A 117 -15.32 -13.46 17.29
N LYS A 118 -15.75 -14.39 16.43
CA LYS A 118 -15.70 -14.25 14.96
C LYS A 118 -16.57 -13.07 14.56
N ASP A 119 -16.11 -11.86 14.79
CA ASP A 119 -16.80 -10.66 14.35
C ASP A 119 -16.16 -10.20 13.05
N GLN A 120 -16.98 -10.32 11.99
CA GLN A 120 -16.84 -9.70 10.69
C GLN A 120 -16.84 -8.17 10.85
N HIS A 121 -15.79 -7.61 11.45
CA HIS A 121 -15.61 -6.18 11.46
C HIS A 121 -14.96 -5.77 10.14
N THR A 122 -15.74 -5.07 9.32
CA THR A 122 -15.28 -4.19 8.26
C THR A 122 -14.22 -3.24 8.85
N ARG A 123 -12.96 -3.66 8.85
CA ARG A 123 -11.85 -2.86 9.35
C ARG A 123 -11.79 -1.61 8.49
N THR A 124 -12.12 -0.45 9.07
CA THR A 124 -11.93 0.85 8.45
C THR A 124 -10.45 1.00 8.09
N ARG A 125 -10.14 1.05 6.79
CA ARG A 125 -8.79 1.23 6.28
C ARG A 125 -8.30 2.65 6.58
N SER A 126 -6.99 2.79 6.77
CA SER A 126 -6.38 4.12 6.83
C SER A 126 -6.51 4.78 5.45
N GLN A 127 -6.60 6.11 5.40
CA GLN A 127 -6.68 6.89 4.17
C GLN A 127 -5.63 7.97 4.20
N LEU A 128 -4.72 7.96 3.23
CA LEU A 128 -3.70 8.99 3.05
C LEU A 128 -3.96 9.71 1.73
N VAL A 129 -4.13 11.03 1.79
CA VAL A 129 -4.19 11.89 0.61
C VAL A 129 -3.08 12.92 0.70
N ILE A 130 -2.21 12.93 -0.30
CA ILE A 130 -1.16 13.92 -0.50
C ILE A 130 -1.49 14.74 -1.74
N THR A 131 -1.54 16.06 -1.56
CA THR A 131 -1.77 17.04 -2.61
C THR A 131 -0.55 17.93 -2.74
N LEU A 132 -0.05 18.07 -3.96
CA LEU A 132 1.16 18.82 -4.29
C LEU A 132 0.84 19.99 -5.23
N PRO A 133 1.50 21.16 -5.10
CA PRO A 133 1.19 22.34 -5.91
C PRO A 133 1.63 22.25 -7.38
N ASN A 134 2.58 21.36 -7.71
CA ASN A 134 3.08 21.14 -9.06
C ASN A 134 3.71 19.74 -9.18
N ALA A 135 3.96 19.29 -10.42
CA ALA A 135 4.42 17.93 -10.71
C ALA A 135 5.80 17.58 -10.14
N GLN A 136 6.70 18.56 -10.01
CA GLN A 136 8.08 18.36 -9.54
C GLN A 136 8.23 18.57 -8.02
N ALA A 137 7.13 18.84 -7.32
CA ALA A 137 7.13 19.20 -5.91
C ALA A 137 7.63 18.08 -4.99
N LEU A 138 7.47 16.82 -5.39
CA LEU A 138 7.97 15.63 -4.70
C LEU A 138 9.01 14.96 -5.60
N GLN A 139 10.22 14.77 -5.10
CA GLN A 139 11.33 14.14 -5.83
C GLN A 139 11.55 12.71 -5.37
N ASN A 140 11.48 12.46 -4.06
CA ASN A 140 11.80 11.16 -3.47
C ASN A 140 10.60 10.61 -2.70
N LEU A 141 10.16 9.40 -3.05
CA LEU A 141 9.07 8.72 -2.38
C LEU A 141 9.53 7.34 -1.92
N LYS A 142 9.47 7.11 -0.60
CA LYS A 142 9.53 5.77 -0.01
C LYS A 142 8.17 5.48 0.62
N LEU A 143 7.52 4.43 0.16
CA LEU A 143 6.20 4.03 0.62
C LEU A 143 6.21 2.56 1.02
N ASP A 144 5.83 2.31 2.26
CA ASP A 144 5.60 0.99 2.84
C ASP A 144 4.15 0.93 3.31
N THR A 145 3.33 0.23 2.56
CA THR A 145 1.94 0.02 2.90
C THR A 145 1.41 -1.23 2.23
N TYR A 146 0.20 -1.59 2.61
CA TYR A 146 -0.56 -2.61 1.92
C TYR A 146 -1.97 -2.09 1.70
N GLY A 147 -2.46 -2.23 0.49
CA GLY A 147 -3.68 -1.58 0.02
C GLY A 147 -3.46 -0.77 -1.27
N PRO A 148 -4.54 -0.13 -1.76
CA PRO A 148 -4.52 0.58 -3.02
C PRO A 148 -3.67 1.85 -2.97
N ILE A 149 -2.79 2.04 -3.96
CA ILE A 149 -1.94 3.20 -4.12
C ILE A 149 -2.24 3.84 -5.47
N LYS A 150 -2.44 5.17 -5.49
CA LYS A 150 -2.64 5.95 -6.72
C LYS A 150 -1.68 7.13 -6.77
N ILE A 151 -0.88 7.21 -7.83
CA ILE A 151 0.08 8.29 -8.06
C ILE A 151 -0.22 8.91 -9.43
N ILE A 152 -0.54 10.20 -9.46
CA ILE A 152 -1.17 10.84 -10.63
C ILE A 152 -0.52 12.20 -10.94
N ASP A 153 -0.14 12.41 -12.20
CA ASP A 153 0.36 13.67 -12.76
C ASP A 153 1.62 14.22 -12.06
N LEU A 154 2.61 13.36 -11.79
CA LEU A 154 3.84 13.73 -11.06
C LEU A 154 5.12 13.41 -11.83
N ILE A 155 6.17 14.17 -11.53
CA ILE A 155 7.55 13.93 -11.97
C ILE A 155 8.39 13.63 -10.72
N LEU A 156 8.72 12.36 -10.53
CA LEU A 156 9.49 11.84 -9.41
C LEU A 156 10.93 11.55 -9.88
N GLN A 157 11.89 11.61 -8.96
CA GLN A 157 13.26 11.17 -9.22
C GLN A 157 13.44 9.72 -8.78
N ASN A 158 13.19 9.46 -7.50
CA ASN A 158 13.39 8.15 -6.89
C ASN A 158 12.10 7.69 -6.23
N VAL A 159 11.66 6.47 -6.58
CA VAL A 159 10.52 5.81 -5.96
C VAL A 159 10.96 4.46 -5.44
N ASN A 160 10.65 4.19 -4.16
CA ASN A 160 10.83 2.89 -3.54
C ASN A 160 9.50 2.47 -2.92
N LEU A 161 8.93 1.39 -3.43
CA LEU A 161 7.74 0.76 -2.88
C LEU A 161 8.15 -0.56 -2.24
N ASP A 162 7.96 -0.67 -0.93
CA ASP A 162 8.21 -1.87 -0.14
C ASP A 162 6.87 -2.30 0.46
N ASN A 163 6.10 -3.00 -0.37
CA ASN A 163 4.69 -3.24 -0.11
C ASN A 163 4.41 -4.73 0.14
N TYR A 164 3.18 -5.01 0.53
CA TYR A 164 2.67 -6.37 0.63
C TYR A 164 1.27 -6.41 0.05
N GLU A 165 1.05 -7.21 -1.00
CA GLU A 165 -0.24 -7.33 -1.67
C GLU A 165 -0.77 -5.97 -2.22
N ALA A 166 0.10 -5.12 -2.78
CA ALA A 166 -0.34 -3.77 -3.19
C ALA A 166 -1.09 -3.76 -4.53
N GLN A 167 -2.08 -2.88 -4.61
CA GLN A 167 -2.78 -2.54 -5.85
C GLN A 167 -2.41 -1.13 -6.26
N THR A 168 -1.41 -0.99 -7.13
CA THR A 168 -0.79 0.30 -7.44
C THR A 168 -1.11 0.77 -8.86
N GLN A 169 -1.60 2.00 -8.96
CA GLN A 169 -1.84 2.70 -10.22
C GLN A 169 -0.97 3.95 -10.34
N PHE A 170 -0.19 4.01 -11.42
CA PHE A 170 0.50 5.19 -11.89
C PHE A 170 -0.19 5.72 -13.15
N LYS A 171 -0.50 7.02 -13.17
CA LYS A 171 -1.11 7.68 -14.34
C LYS A 171 -0.42 9.00 -14.63
N ASN A 172 0.09 9.16 -15.84
CA ASN A 172 0.83 10.36 -16.26
C ASN A 172 2.02 10.65 -15.32
N VAL A 173 2.77 9.62 -14.94
CA VAL A 173 3.90 9.75 -14.02
C VAL A 173 5.22 9.57 -14.76
N GLN A 174 6.19 10.44 -14.48
CA GLN A 174 7.56 10.30 -14.95
C GLN A 174 8.48 10.01 -13.75
N ILE A 175 9.24 8.93 -13.82
CA ILE A 175 10.29 8.57 -12.87
C ILE A 175 11.62 8.74 -13.58
N THR A 176 12.40 9.72 -13.14
CA THR A 176 13.57 10.21 -13.89
C THR A 176 14.88 9.56 -13.51
N ASN A 177 14.99 8.94 -12.33
CA ASN A 177 16.21 8.26 -11.90
C ASN A 177 16.01 6.77 -11.67
N GLN A 178 15.14 6.37 -10.74
CA GLN A 178 14.93 4.95 -10.43
C GLN A 178 13.54 4.66 -9.84
N LEU A 179 13.02 3.48 -10.15
CA LEU A 179 11.84 2.88 -9.54
C LEU A 179 12.25 1.52 -8.97
N ASN A 180 12.17 1.36 -7.65
CA ASN A 180 12.37 0.08 -6.98
C ASN A 180 11.04 -0.41 -6.41
N ILE A 181 10.70 -1.67 -6.69
CA ILE A 181 9.50 -2.32 -6.17
C ILE A 181 9.91 -3.65 -5.54
N ASN A 182 9.54 -3.81 -4.27
CA ASN A 182 9.59 -5.04 -3.51
C ASN A 182 8.17 -5.33 -3.02
N ASP A 183 7.60 -6.46 -3.44
CA ASP A 183 6.22 -6.84 -3.10
C ASP A 183 6.05 -8.35 -3.15
N SER A 184 5.22 -8.94 -2.29
CA SER A 184 4.92 -10.37 -2.42
C SER A 184 3.96 -10.60 -3.59
N ASP A 185 2.75 -10.05 -3.52
CA ASP A 185 1.66 -10.32 -4.47
C ASP A 185 1.08 -9.03 -5.08
N GLY A 186 1.73 -8.48 -6.09
CA GLY A 186 1.42 -7.15 -6.58
C GLY A 186 0.47 -7.08 -7.77
N GLU A 187 -0.44 -6.11 -7.78
CA GLU A 187 -1.14 -5.66 -8.98
C GLU A 187 -0.68 -4.24 -9.36
N TYR A 188 -0.08 -4.10 -10.54
CA TYR A 188 0.50 -2.84 -10.99
C TYR A 188 -0.05 -2.39 -12.33
N GLN A 189 -0.51 -1.14 -12.40
CA GLN A 189 -0.98 -0.50 -13.61
C GLN A 189 -0.22 0.80 -13.88
N PHE A 190 0.36 0.92 -15.09
CA PHE A 190 0.99 2.14 -15.60
C PHE A 190 0.28 2.60 -16.86
N ASP A 191 -0.28 3.81 -16.80
CA ASP A 191 -0.91 4.44 -17.95
C ASP A 191 -0.20 5.75 -18.27
N ASN A 192 0.35 5.86 -19.48
CA ASN A 192 1.04 7.06 -19.96
C ASN A 192 2.20 7.48 -19.04
N CYS A 193 3.06 6.54 -18.66
CA CYS A 193 4.16 6.76 -17.75
C CYS A 193 5.53 6.69 -18.45
N ASN A 194 6.55 7.27 -17.84
CA ASN A 194 7.95 7.09 -18.23
C ASN A 194 8.72 6.57 -17.01
N LEU A 195 9.30 5.37 -17.13
CA LEU A 195 9.97 4.66 -16.04
C LEU A 195 11.46 4.50 -16.38
N ALA A 196 12.33 5.26 -15.69
CA ALA A 196 13.78 5.10 -15.77
C ALA A 196 14.30 4.12 -14.71
N ASN A 197 15.22 3.24 -15.12
CA ASN A 197 15.98 2.30 -14.28
C ASN A 197 15.10 1.62 -13.24
N SER A 198 14.18 0.82 -13.74
CA SER A 198 13.13 0.19 -12.93
C SER A 198 13.58 -1.22 -12.53
N HIS A 199 13.65 -1.51 -11.23
CA HIS A 199 14.06 -2.80 -10.68
C HIS A 199 13.01 -3.36 -9.72
N TRP A 200 12.56 -4.58 -10.01
CA TRP A 200 11.43 -5.21 -9.34
C TRP A 200 11.83 -6.60 -8.87
N GLU A 201 11.62 -6.86 -7.60
CA GLU A 201 11.70 -8.17 -6.98
C GLU A 201 10.31 -8.46 -6.40
N VAL A 202 9.60 -9.42 -7.00
CA VAL A 202 8.23 -9.75 -6.62
C VAL A 202 8.01 -11.26 -6.58
N ASP A 203 7.03 -11.76 -5.84
CA ASP A 203 6.67 -13.19 -5.90
C ASP A 203 5.63 -13.39 -7.02
N ASP A 204 4.36 -13.07 -6.76
CA ASP A 204 3.29 -13.11 -7.76
C ASP A 204 2.92 -11.70 -8.24
N CYS A 205 2.90 -11.46 -9.55
CA CYS A 205 2.65 -10.12 -10.08
C CYS A 205 1.71 -10.10 -11.29
N HIS A 206 0.69 -9.26 -11.21
CA HIS A 206 -0.14 -8.85 -12.33
C HIS A 206 0.27 -7.45 -12.80
N LEU A 207 0.82 -7.36 -14.01
CA LEU A 207 1.35 -6.12 -14.56
C LEU A 207 0.61 -5.69 -15.82
N LEU A 208 0.09 -4.46 -15.83
CA LEU A 208 -0.47 -3.81 -17.01
C LEU A 208 0.26 -2.51 -17.29
N ILE A 209 0.90 -2.42 -18.46
CA ILE A 209 1.58 -1.21 -18.92
C ILE A 209 0.96 -0.78 -20.24
N ASN A 210 0.48 0.46 -20.30
CA ASN A 210 -0.13 1.04 -21.49
C ASN A 210 0.49 2.38 -21.84
N LYS A 211 0.78 2.59 -23.12
CA LYS A 211 1.18 3.91 -23.67
C LYS A 211 2.36 4.52 -22.92
N SER A 212 3.31 3.71 -22.49
CA SER A 212 4.39 4.12 -21.58
C SER A 212 5.76 3.93 -22.21
N GLN A 213 6.77 4.58 -21.64
CA GLN A 213 8.18 4.43 -21.99
C GLN A 213 8.90 3.72 -20.84
N LEU A 214 9.60 2.64 -21.15
CA LEU A 214 10.37 1.82 -20.22
C LEU A 214 11.84 1.91 -20.60
N HIS A 215 12.68 2.38 -19.68
CA HIS A 215 14.12 2.48 -19.91
C HIS A 215 14.88 1.67 -18.86
N ASN A 216 15.65 0.66 -19.30
CA ASN A 216 16.33 -0.30 -18.42
C ASN A 216 15.38 -0.94 -17.40
N PHE A 217 14.23 -1.42 -17.86
CA PHE A 217 13.21 -2.09 -17.05
C PHE A 217 13.62 -3.53 -16.76
N LYS A 218 13.66 -3.88 -15.47
CA LYS A 218 14.04 -5.20 -14.96
C LYS A 218 13.01 -5.68 -13.94
N ILE A 219 12.48 -6.87 -14.17
CA ILE A 219 11.59 -7.56 -13.23
C ILE A 219 12.02 -9.01 -13.05
N ASN A 220 12.12 -9.42 -11.80
CA ASN A 220 12.31 -10.79 -11.36
C ASN A 220 11.09 -11.19 -10.54
N ALA A 221 10.42 -12.27 -10.95
CA ALA A 221 9.16 -12.70 -10.36
C ALA A 221 9.07 -14.22 -10.22
N ASP A 222 8.46 -14.77 -9.16
CA ASP A 222 8.11 -16.18 -9.15
C ASP A 222 7.03 -16.47 -10.21
N ASN A 223 5.91 -15.74 -10.20
CA ASN A 223 4.90 -15.79 -11.25
C ASN A 223 4.55 -14.40 -11.77
N LEU A 224 4.65 -14.20 -13.09
CA LEU A 224 4.34 -12.94 -13.75
C LEU A 224 3.25 -13.11 -14.81
N THR A 225 2.11 -12.47 -14.60
CA THR A 225 1.12 -12.22 -15.65
C THR A 225 1.21 -10.77 -16.10
N ALA A 226 1.74 -10.53 -17.29
CA ALA A 226 2.03 -9.20 -17.78
C ALA A 226 1.40 -8.90 -19.15
N ARG A 227 0.88 -7.69 -19.32
CA ARG A 227 0.48 -7.14 -20.61
C ARG A 227 1.09 -5.76 -20.81
N ILE A 228 1.91 -5.61 -21.86
CA ILE A 228 2.53 -4.35 -22.26
C ILE A 228 1.99 -3.96 -23.63
N ASN A 229 1.30 -2.83 -23.70
CA ASN A 229 0.62 -2.36 -24.91
C ASN A 229 1.08 -0.96 -25.31
N GLU A 230 1.27 -0.74 -26.62
CA GLU A 230 1.46 0.60 -27.20
C GLU A 230 2.61 1.38 -26.53
N SER A 231 3.66 0.67 -26.12
CA SER A 231 4.73 1.20 -25.26
C SER A 231 6.08 1.12 -25.95
N GLN A 232 6.99 1.99 -25.55
CA GLN A 232 8.38 2.00 -26.01
C GLN A 232 9.27 1.35 -24.96
N ILE A 233 10.08 0.38 -25.38
CA ILE A 233 11.05 -0.32 -24.55
C ILE A 233 12.44 0.04 -25.07
N GLU A 234 13.23 0.70 -24.22
CA GLU A 234 14.50 1.32 -24.59
C GLU A 234 15.64 0.85 -23.68
N GLY A 235 16.85 0.81 -24.23
CA GLY A 235 18.03 0.33 -23.50
C GLY A 235 18.00 -1.19 -23.28
N ASN A 236 18.49 -1.63 -22.11
CA ASN A 236 18.67 -3.04 -21.79
C ASN A 236 17.63 -3.50 -20.77
N ASN A 237 16.62 -4.22 -21.26
CA ASN A 237 15.47 -4.62 -20.46
C ASN A 237 15.48 -6.12 -20.22
N ASN A 238 14.97 -6.53 -19.06
CA ASN A 238 14.94 -7.92 -18.65
C ASN A 238 13.63 -8.27 -17.94
N ILE A 239 13.02 -9.39 -18.33
CA ILE A 239 11.87 -9.98 -17.65
C ILE A 239 12.25 -11.42 -17.34
N GLN A 240 12.34 -11.76 -16.05
CA GLN A 240 12.63 -13.10 -15.59
C GLN A 240 11.51 -13.58 -14.69
N SER A 241 10.96 -14.77 -14.98
CA SER A 241 9.99 -15.39 -14.09
C SER A 241 9.89 -16.90 -14.25
N ASN A 242 9.63 -17.63 -13.16
CA ASN A 242 9.40 -19.08 -13.23
C ASN A 242 8.09 -19.35 -14.00
N GLY A 243 6.97 -18.76 -13.57
CA GLY A 243 5.67 -18.81 -14.24
C GLY A 243 5.35 -17.54 -15.04
N LEU A 244 5.58 -17.55 -16.35
CA LEU A 244 5.48 -16.35 -17.20
C LEU A 244 4.30 -16.40 -18.19
N TYR A 245 3.34 -15.48 -18.02
CA TYR A 245 2.25 -15.21 -18.97
C TYR A 245 2.36 -13.79 -19.52
N LEU A 246 3.15 -13.62 -20.60
CA LEU A 246 3.50 -12.31 -21.14
C LEU A 246 2.80 -12.02 -22.48
N GLN A 247 2.15 -10.86 -22.57
CA GLN A 247 1.58 -10.34 -23.81
C GLN A 247 2.18 -8.98 -24.16
N LEU A 248 2.86 -8.92 -25.30
CA LEU A 248 3.47 -7.71 -25.85
C LEU A 248 2.71 -7.30 -27.12
N ARG A 249 2.25 -6.04 -27.18
CA ARG A 249 1.45 -5.55 -28.31
C ARG A 249 1.86 -4.17 -28.76
N LYS A 250 2.06 -3.99 -30.07
CA LYS A 250 2.38 -2.67 -30.68
C LYS A 250 3.55 -1.98 -29.96
N LEU A 251 4.67 -2.70 -29.82
CA LEU A 251 5.91 -2.14 -29.28
C LEU A 251 6.67 -1.35 -30.35
N ASN A 252 7.71 -0.60 -29.94
CA ASN A 252 8.59 0.09 -30.87
C ASN A 252 9.22 -0.87 -31.88
N SER A 253 9.33 -0.43 -33.14
CA SER A 253 9.75 -1.28 -34.27
C SER A 253 11.20 -1.74 -34.19
N ASN A 254 12.06 -0.99 -33.46
CA ASN A 254 13.49 -1.22 -33.30
C ASN A 254 13.84 -1.99 -32.01
N LEU A 255 12.97 -2.89 -31.56
CA LEU A 255 13.18 -3.68 -30.35
C LEU A 255 13.64 -5.11 -30.70
N ASN A 256 14.76 -5.51 -30.12
CA ASN A 256 15.25 -6.88 -30.19
C ASN A 256 14.65 -7.74 -29.09
N PHE A 257 14.30 -8.98 -29.44
CA PHE A 257 13.81 -9.96 -28.49
C PHE A 257 14.77 -11.13 -28.39
N LYS A 258 15.12 -11.50 -27.17
CA LYS A 258 15.75 -12.77 -26.85
C LYS A 258 14.88 -13.47 -25.83
N ILE A 259 14.28 -14.59 -26.21
CA ILE A 259 13.35 -15.33 -25.35
C ILE A 259 13.91 -16.72 -25.11
N ARG A 260 14.18 -17.03 -23.84
CA ARG A 260 14.83 -18.26 -23.38
C ARG A 260 13.97 -18.97 -22.32
N GLY A 261 14.34 -20.23 -22.08
CA GLY A 261 13.64 -21.13 -21.16
C GLY A 261 12.64 -22.05 -21.86
N ASN A 262 11.81 -22.75 -21.09
CA ASN A 262 10.94 -23.83 -21.57
C ASN A 262 9.51 -23.36 -21.90
N ILE A 263 9.38 -22.16 -22.49
CA ILE A 263 8.09 -21.55 -22.79
C ILE A 263 7.83 -21.39 -24.30
N PRO A 264 6.61 -21.70 -24.79
CA PRO A 264 6.25 -21.40 -26.16
C PRO A 264 6.17 -19.89 -26.41
N THR A 265 6.77 -19.46 -27.52
CA THR A 265 6.66 -18.09 -28.03
C THR A 265 5.71 -18.04 -29.22
N TYR A 266 4.78 -17.10 -29.20
CA TYR A 266 3.86 -16.80 -30.29
C TYR A 266 4.20 -15.44 -30.89
N TYR A 267 4.93 -15.42 -32.01
CA TYR A 267 5.31 -14.19 -32.72
C TYR A 267 4.47 -14.07 -33.99
N HIS A 268 3.64 -13.01 -34.09
CA HIS A 268 2.68 -12.79 -35.18
C HIS A 268 1.86 -14.06 -35.54
N ASN A 269 1.31 -14.70 -34.51
CA ASN A 269 0.50 -15.94 -34.58
C ASN A 269 1.26 -17.22 -35.00
N LYS A 270 2.58 -17.17 -35.23
CA LYS A 270 3.41 -18.36 -35.44
C LYS A 270 4.00 -18.83 -34.11
N LYS A 271 3.90 -20.12 -33.83
CA LYS A 271 4.40 -20.76 -32.60
C LYS A 271 5.85 -21.21 -32.78
N TYR A 272 6.68 -20.94 -31.77
CA TYR A 272 8.05 -21.39 -31.62
C TYR A 272 8.17 -22.09 -30.25
N ASN A 273 8.70 -23.32 -30.22
CA ASN A 273 8.78 -24.15 -29.01
C ASN A 273 10.20 -24.19 -28.39
N LYS A 274 11.10 -23.33 -28.85
CA LYS A 274 12.50 -23.23 -28.40
C LYS A 274 12.85 -21.75 -28.25
N GLU A 275 14.10 -21.49 -27.87
CA GLU A 275 14.67 -20.14 -27.88
C GLU A 275 14.27 -19.37 -29.14
N PHE A 276 13.75 -18.16 -28.94
CA PHE A 276 13.34 -17.27 -30.02
C PHE A 276 14.19 -16.01 -29.97
N ASN A 277 14.85 -15.72 -31.08
CA ASN A 277 15.65 -14.52 -31.27
C ASN A 277 15.06 -13.72 -32.43
N HIS A 278 14.78 -12.45 -32.19
CA HIS A 278 14.46 -11.45 -33.20
C HIS A 278 15.52 -10.37 -33.11
N ASP A 279 16.46 -10.42 -34.05
CA ASP A 279 17.62 -9.54 -34.10
C ASP A 279 17.44 -8.56 -35.25
N GLN A 280 17.20 -7.30 -34.90
CA GLN A 280 17.41 -6.16 -35.76
C GLN A 280 18.69 -5.48 -35.27
N ALA A 281 19.52 -4.96 -36.16
CA ALA A 281 20.68 -4.15 -35.76
C ALA A 281 20.20 -2.85 -35.08
N ALA A 282 19.82 -2.94 -33.81
CA ALA A 282 19.07 -1.95 -33.07
C ALA A 282 19.59 -1.84 -31.63
N PRO A 283 19.58 -0.63 -31.04
CA PRO A 283 20.16 -0.39 -29.72
C PRO A 283 19.30 -0.87 -28.54
N ASN A 284 18.04 -1.25 -28.79
CA ASN A 284 17.08 -1.59 -27.74
C ASN A 284 16.89 -3.10 -27.66
N SER A 285 16.96 -3.65 -26.45
CA SER A 285 16.82 -5.08 -26.22
C SER A 285 15.85 -5.39 -25.07
N LEU A 286 15.16 -6.51 -25.24
CA LEU A 286 14.34 -7.15 -24.22
C LEU A 286 14.69 -8.64 -24.15
N ASP A 287 15.37 -9.02 -23.07
CA ASP A 287 15.67 -10.42 -22.73
C ASP A 287 14.60 -10.97 -21.79
N ILE A 288 13.99 -12.07 -22.20
CA ILE A 288 12.85 -12.69 -21.51
C ILE A 288 13.25 -14.12 -21.16
N ILE A 289 13.15 -14.48 -19.88
CA ILE A 289 13.48 -15.80 -19.38
C ILE A 289 12.26 -16.32 -18.61
N GLY A 290 11.78 -17.51 -18.97
CA GLY A 290 10.85 -18.21 -18.10
C GLY A 290 10.69 -19.69 -18.40
N ASP A 291 10.18 -20.42 -17.42
CA ASP A 291 10.18 -21.88 -17.41
C ASP A 291 8.79 -22.48 -17.67
N GLU A 292 7.73 -21.79 -17.23
CA GLU A 292 6.33 -22.17 -17.44
C GLU A 292 5.51 -21.02 -18.05
N GLY A 293 4.44 -21.34 -18.78
CA GLY A 293 3.52 -20.34 -19.37
C GLY A 293 3.73 -20.09 -20.86
N TYR A 294 3.69 -18.82 -21.30
CA TYR A 294 3.92 -18.42 -22.70
C TYR A 294 4.31 -16.93 -22.87
N VAL A 295 4.94 -16.63 -24.00
CA VAL A 295 5.11 -15.25 -24.50
C VAL A 295 4.33 -15.06 -25.79
N LYS A 296 3.59 -13.95 -25.92
CA LYS A 296 2.83 -13.61 -27.13
C LYS A 296 3.15 -12.19 -27.59
N ILE A 297 3.63 -12.07 -28.82
CA ILE A 297 4.03 -10.80 -29.44
C ILE A 297 3.13 -10.53 -30.65
N LYS A 298 2.51 -9.34 -30.68
CA LYS A 298 1.57 -8.91 -31.71
C LYS A 298 1.84 -7.51 -32.24
#